data_AF-A0A0K6IQ84-F1
#
_entry.id   AF-A0A0K6IQ84-F1
#
_cell.length_a   1.000
_cell.length_b   1.000
_cell.length_c   1.000
_cell.angle_alpha   90.00
_cell.angle_beta   90.00
_cell.angle_gamma   90.00
#
_symmetry.space_group_name_H-M   'P 1'
#
loop_
_entity.id
_entity.type
_entity.pdbx_description
1 polymer ?
#
loop_
_entity_poly.entity_id
_entity_poly.type
_entity_poly.pdbx_seq_one_letter_code
_entity_poly.pdbx_strand_id
1 'polypeptide(L)'
;MIEQVAEPLPTGGFEKVVLELEVNNHPGVMSHVCGLFARRAFNVEGILCMPLPDGRRSRIWLTVFADQRLEQLVRQLERLVDVLEVRRHGADHEVFVQLERFFQ
;
A
#
# COMPACT_ATOMS: atom_id res chain seq x y z
N MET A 1 -12.52 -12.16 -27.09
CA MET A 1 -12.21 -12.10 -25.64
C MET A 1 -10.78 -12.57 -25.50
N ILE A 2 -9.86 -11.64 -25.25
CA ILE A 2 -8.45 -11.96 -25.11
C ILE A 2 -8.20 -11.94 -23.60
N GLU A 3 -7.90 -13.10 -23.01
CA GLU A 3 -7.34 -13.16 -21.66
C GLU A 3 -6.01 -12.41 -21.70
N GLN A 4 -6.01 -11.17 -21.21
CA GLN A 4 -4.77 -10.50 -20.85
C GLN A 4 -4.23 -11.21 -19.61
N VAL A 5 -3.44 -12.25 -19.83
CA VAL A 5 -2.51 -12.75 -18.83
C VAL A 5 -1.57 -11.59 -18.56
N ALA A 6 -1.67 -11.00 -17.36
CA ALA A 6 -0.76 -9.95 -16.93
C ALA A 6 0.68 -10.46 -17.12
N GLU A 7 1.46 -9.79 -17.97
CA GLU A 7 2.86 -10.13 -18.15
C GLU A 7 3.57 -10.04 -16.79
N PRO A 8 4.44 -11.00 -16.44
CA PRO A 8 5.22 -10.89 -15.20
C PRO A 8 6.06 -9.62 -15.27
N LEU A 9 5.93 -8.78 -14.23
CA LEU A 9 6.65 -7.52 -14.12
C LEU A 9 8.16 -7.75 -14.35
N PRO A 10 8.84 -6.89 -15.11
CA PRO A 10 10.25 -7.07 -15.44
C PRO A 10 11.10 -7.14 -14.18
N THR A 11 11.89 -8.21 -14.03
CA THR A 11 12.77 -8.54 -12.88
C THR A 11 14.03 -7.68 -12.80
N GLY A 12 13.94 -6.40 -13.17
CA GLY A 12 15.02 -5.42 -13.07
C GLY A 12 14.83 -4.48 -11.88
N GLY A 13 15.49 -4.75 -10.74
CA GLY A 13 15.80 -3.74 -9.72
C GLY A 13 14.64 -3.18 -8.88
N PHE A 14 13.45 -3.76 -8.91
CA PHE A 14 12.34 -3.33 -8.05
C PHE A 14 12.39 -4.03 -6.69
N GLU A 15 12.51 -3.24 -5.61
CA GLU A 15 12.50 -3.75 -4.23
C GLU A 15 11.04 -3.88 -3.76
N LYS A 16 10.60 -5.06 -3.32
CA LYS A 16 9.29 -5.22 -2.68
C LYS A 16 9.33 -4.54 -1.31
N VAL A 17 8.38 -3.64 -1.05
CA VAL A 17 8.31 -2.89 0.20
C VAL A 17 6.90 -2.86 0.75
N VAL A 18 6.79 -2.56 2.05
CA VAL A 18 5.50 -2.33 2.71
C VAL A 18 5.41 -0.88 3.16
N LEU A 19 4.40 -0.17 2.69
CA LEU A 19 4.02 1.12 3.21
C LEU A 19 2.96 0.92 4.29
N GLU A 20 3.22 1.46 5.48
CA GLU A 20 2.26 1.53 6.57
C GLU A 20 1.79 2.98 6.72
N LEU A 21 0.48 3.18 6.62
CA LEU A 21 -0.16 4.47 6.75
C LEU A 21 -1.02 4.49 8.00
N GLU A 22 -0.86 5.50 8.83
CA GLU A 22 -1.87 5.85 9.84
C GLU A 22 -2.77 6.92 9.26
N VAL A 23 -4.08 6.71 9.31
CA VAL A 23 -5.05 7.59 8.67
C VAL A 23 -6.25 7.89 9.57
N ASN A 24 -6.89 9.03 9.36
CA ASN A 24 -8.22 9.30 9.89
C ASN A 24 -9.24 8.36 9.22
N ASN A 25 -10.08 7.73 10.03
CA ASN A 25 -11.08 6.77 9.59
C ASN A 25 -12.34 7.50 9.08
N HIS A 26 -12.21 8.16 7.93
CA HIS A 26 -13.30 8.87 7.26
C HIS A 26 -13.72 8.17 5.96
N PRO A 27 -15.00 8.23 5.56
CA PRO A 27 -15.45 7.73 4.26
C PRO A 27 -14.64 8.35 3.12
N GLY A 28 -14.07 7.51 2.25
CA GLY A 28 -13.32 7.93 1.07
C GLY A 28 -11.79 7.91 1.21
N VAL A 29 -11.24 7.76 2.43
CA VAL A 29 -9.78 7.71 2.64
C VAL A 29 -9.10 6.60 1.83
N MET A 30 -9.70 5.40 1.81
CA MET A 30 -9.19 4.26 1.02
C MET A 30 -9.17 4.57 -0.47
N SER A 31 -10.23 5.19 -1.00
CA SER A 31 -10.32 5.55 -2.42
C SER A 31 -9.25 6.57 -2.81
N HIS A 32 -8.97 7.56 -1.95
CA HIS A 32 -7.90 8.53 -2.18
C HIS A 32 -6.52 7.89 -2.17
N VAL A 33 -6.24 7.03 -1.19
CA VAL A 33 -4.97 6.31 -1.09
C VAL A 33 -4.77 5.43 -2.33
N CYS A 34 -5.70 4.51 -2.63
CA CYS A 34 -5.59 3.62 -3.79
C CYS A 34 -5.54 4.40 -5.12
N GLY A 35 -6.26 5.52 -5.23
CA GLY A 35 -6.25 6.38 -6.41
C GLY A 35 -4.90 7.05 -6.70
N LEU A 36 -4.03 7.25 -5.70
CA LEU A 36 -2.66 7.73 -5.93
C LEU A 36 -1.76 6.68 -6.58
N PHE A 37 -1.94 5.40 -6.25
CA PHE A 37 -1.22 4.28 -6.87
C PHE A 37 -1.71 4.02 -8.29
N ALA A 38 -3.03 3.98 -8.48
CA ALA A 38 -3.65 3.76 -9.78
C ALA A 38 -3.18 4.79 -10.84
N ARG A 39 -3.15 6.08 -10.47
CA ARG A 39 -2.72 7.17 -11.38
C ARG A 39 -1.26 7.07 -11.84
N ARG A 40 -0.42 6.34 -11.13
CA ARG A 40 1.01 6.17 -11.44
C ARG A 40 1.34 4.79 -11.99
N ALA A 41 0.35 3.95 -12.23
CA ALA A 41 0.54 2.55 -12.62
C ALA A 41 1.45 1.79 -11.63
N PHE A 42 1.31 2.05 -10.33
CA PHE A 42 1.87 1.17 -9.30
C PHE A 42 0.91 0.01 -9.09
N ASN A 43 1.41 -1.22 -9.19
CA ASN A 43 0.66 -2.38 -8.76
C ASN A 43 0.69 -2.47 -7.22
N VAL A 44 -0.46 -2.72 -6.62
CA VAL A 44 -0.59 -3.02 -5.18
C VAL A 44 -0.71 -4.53 -5.06
N GLU A 45 0.37 -5.17 -4.60
CA GLU A 45 0.46 -6.63 -4.45
C GLU A 45 -0.39 -7.14 -3.28
N GLY A 46 -0.53 -6.30 -2.25
CA GLY A 46 -1.24 -6.65 -1.03
C GLY A 46 -1.76 -5.40 -0.35
N ILE A 47 -2.96 -5.51 0.22
CA ILE A 47 -3.56 -4.45 1.01
C ILE A 47 -4.21 -5.05 2.25
N LEU A 48 -3.91 -4.46 3.40
CA LEU A 48 -4.60 -4.74 4.65
C LEU A 48 -5.02 -3.41 5.27
N CYS A 49 -6.23 -3.37 5.80
CA CYS A 49 -6.72 -2.20 6.52
C CYS A 49 -7.42 -2.65 7.79
N MET A 50 -7.06 -2.06 8.92
CA MET A 50 -7.64 -2.35 10.22
C MET A 50 -7.89 -1.06 10.99
N PRO A 51 -9.03 -0.90 11.69
CA PRO A 51 -9.23 0.22 12.59
C PRO A 51 -8.28 0.13 13.79
N LEU A 52 -7.82 1.28 14.29
CA LEU A 52 -7.15 1.38 15.59
C LEU A 52 -8.19 1.26 16.73
N PRO A 53 -7.76 0.98 17.98
CA PRO A 53 -8.69 0.77 19.10
C PRO A 53 -9.66 1.94 19.37
N ASP A 54 -9.29 3.16 18.98
CA ASP A 54 -10.14 4.35 19.15
C ASP A 54 -11.27 4.45 18.09
N GLY A 55 -11.24 3.63 17.04
CA GLY A 55 -12.20 3.63 15.92
C GLY A 55 -12.17 4.87 15.03
N ARG A 56 -11.45 5.92 15.43
CA ARG A 56 -11.33 7.21 14.72
C ARG A 56 -10.19 7.20 13.73
N ARG A 57 -9.22 6.30 13.92
CA ARG A 57 -8.10 6.09 13.04
C ARG A 57 -8.07 4.67 12.52
N SER A 58 -7.43 4.49 11.39
CA SER A 58 -7.16 3.20 10.78
C SER A 58 -5.70 3.10 10.40
N ARG A 59 -5.23 1.86 10.28
CA ARG A 59 -3.92 1.55 9.76
C ARG A 59 -4.07 0.77 8.46
N ILE A 60 -3.36 1.23 7.44
CA ILE A 60 -3.35 0.63 6.11
C ILE A 60 -1.95 0.15 5.82
N TRP A 61 -1.80 -1.12 5.45
CA TRP A 61 -0.55 -1.66 4.92
C TRP A 61 -0.71 -1.94 3.43
N LEU A 62 0.25 -1.47 2.65
CA LEU A 62 0.29 -1.62 1.19
C LEU A 62 1.61 -2.26 0.80
N THR A 63 1.54 -3.41 0.15
CA THR A 63 2.71 -4.06 -0.45
C THR A 63 2.83 -3.60 -1.89
N VAL A 64 3.97 -3.05 -2.26
CA VAL A 64 4.25 -2.56 -3.63
C VAL A 64 5.67 -2.90 -4.06
N PHE A 65 5.88 -2.95 -5.36
CA PHE A 65 7.22 -2.94 -5.95
C PHE A 65 7.72 -1.49 -6.05
N ALA A 66 8.76 -1.17 -5.30
CA ALA A 66 9.36 0.15 -5.25
C ALA A 66 10.16 0.44 -6.52
N ASP A 67 9.90 1.60 -7.11
CA ASP A 67 10.71 2.20 -8.17
C ASP A 67 11.04 3.65 -7.84
N GLN A 68 11.70 4.35 -8.77
CA GLN A 68 12.14 5.74 -8.60
C GLN A 68 10.99 6.73 -8.32
N ARG A 69 9.75 6.38 -8.68
CA ARG A 69 8.53 7.20 -8.51
C ARG A 69 7.93 7.04 -7.11
N LEU A 70 8.33 6.02 -6.35
CA LEU A 70 7.72 5.70 -5.06
C LEU A 70 7.89 6.84 -4.05
N GLU A 71 9.07 7.45 -3.97
CA GLU A 71 9.29 8.56 -3.05
C GLU A 71 8.38 9.75 -3.35
N GLN A 72 8.13 10.04 -4.62
CA GLN A 72 7.21 11.11 -5.01
C GLN A 72 5.77 10.74 -4.61
N LEU A 73 5.39 9.47 -4.72
CA LEU A 73 4.09 8.98 -4.28
C LEU A 73 3.94 9.13 -2.76
N VAL A 74 4.95 8.72 -1.98
CA VAL A 74 4.97 8.87 -0.51
C VAL A 74 4.80 10.34 -0.12
N ARG A 75 5.55 11.25 -0.73
CA ARG A 75 5.39 12.70 -0.52
C ARG A 75 4.00 13.23 -0.87
N GLN A 76 3.26 12.55 -1.75
CA GLN A 76 1.86 12.90 -2.03
C GLN A 76 0.88 12.32 -1.03
N LEU A 77 1.13 11.11 -0.53
CA LEU A 77 0.35 10.53 0.56
C LEU A 77 0.43 11.41 1.80
N GLU A 78 1.62 11.86 2.19
CA GLU A 78 1.86 12.77 3.33
C GLU A 78 1.14 14.12 3.21
N ARG A 79 0.69 14.51 2.01
CA ARG A 79 -0.06 15.75 1.78
C ARG A 79 -1.57 15.56 1.83
N LEU A 80 -2.06 14.32 1.92
CA LEU A 80 -3.49 14.07 2.11
C LEU A 80 -3.87 14.43 3.54
N VAL A 81 -4.97 15.18 3.69
CA VAL A 81 -5.48 15.64 5.00
C VAL A 81 -5.75 14.47 5.95
N ASP A 82 -6.21 13.34 5.41
CA ASP A 82 -6.54 12.16 6.22
C ASP A 82 -5.32 11.28 6.54
N VAL A 83 -4.14 11.53 5.96
CA VAL A 83 -2.92 10.75 6.25
C VAL A 83 -2.14 11.43 7.37
N LEU A 84 -2.02 10.73 8.50
CA LEU A 84 -1.35 11.22 9.70
C LEU A 84 0.13 10.87 9.71
N GLU A 85 0.47 9.68 9.21
CA GLU A 85 1.84 9.19 9.18
C GLU A 85 2.03 8.18 8.05
N VAL A 86 3.24 8.16 7.46
CA VAL A 86 3.66 7.13 6.49
C VAL A 86 4.99 6.54 6.95
N ARG A 87 5.03 5.21 7.10
CA ARG A 87 6.25 4.45 7.40
C ARG A 87 6.54 3.49 6.26
N ARG A 88 7.83 3.29 5.95
CA ARG A 88 8.31 2.32 4.95
C ARG A 88 9.05 1.19 5.66
N HIS A 89 8.72 -0.03 5.27
CA HIS A 89 9.30 -1.26 5.79
C HIS A 89 9.79 -2.16 4.65
N GLY A 90 10.61 -3.15 5.00
CA GLY A 90 11.03 -4.22 4.10
C GLY A 90 9.89 -5.16 3.69
N ALA A 91 10.18 -6.06 2.74
CA ALA A 91 9.22 -7.05 2.23
C ALA A 91 8.76 -8.06 3.29
N ASP A 92 9.56 -8.24 4.34
CA ASP A 92 9.42 -9.20 5.44
C ASP A 92 8.59 -8.65 6.61
N HIS A 93 7.85 -7.56 6.41
CA HIS A 93 7.01 -6.97 7.46
C HIS A 93 6.03 -8.01 8.03
N GLU A 94 6.07 -8.16 9.36
CA GLU A 94 5.43 -9.25 10.09
C GLU A 94 3.93 -9.39 9.79
N VAL A 95 3.23 -8.28 9.54
CA VAL A 95 1.78 -8.30 9.26
C VAL A 95 1.40 -9.20 8.08
N PHE A 96 2.19 -9.22 7.00
CA PHE A 96 1.91 -10.04 5.83
C PHE A 96 2.46 -11.46 6.00
N VAL A 97 3.59 -11.62 6.70
CA VAL A 97 4.12 -12.94 7.07
C VAL A 97 3.12 -13.70 7.95
N GLN A 98 2.49 -13.03 8.92
CA GLN A 98 1.47 -13.63 9.76
C GLN A 98 0.17 -13.89 8.99
N LEU A 99 -0.23 -12.98 8.09
CA LEU A 99 -1.43 -13.16 7.28
C LEU A 99 -1.31 -14.35 6.33
N GLU A 100 -0.16 -14.55 5.69
CA GLU A 100 0.10 -15.71 4.83
C GLU A 100 -0.06 -17.04 5.59
N ARG A 101 0.33 -17.09 6.87
CA ARG A 101 0.13 -18.27 7.74
C ARG A 101 -1.34 -18.56 8.03
N PHE A 102 -2.24 -17.59 7.90
CA PHE A 102 -3.67 -17.81 8.11
C PHE A 102 -4.34 -18.52 6.92
N PHE A 103 -3.76 -18.41 5.72
CA PHE A 103 -4.29 -18.99 4.49
C PHE A 103 -3.65 -20.35 4.11
N GLN A 104 -2.67 -20.82 4.88
CA GLN A 104 -2.08 -22.16 4.78
C GLN A 104 -2.77 -23.14 5.72
#